data_AF-A0A9D5MLL1-F1
#
_entry.id   AF-A0A9D5MLL1-F1
#
_cell.length_a   1.000
_cell.length_b   1.000
_cell.length_c   1.000
_cell.angle_alpha   90.00
_cell.angle_beta   90.00
_cell.angle_gamma   90.00
#
_symmetry.space_group_name_H-M   'P 1'
#
loop_
_entity.id
_entity.type
_entity.pdbx_description
1 polymer ?
#
loop_
_entity_poly.entity_id
_entity_poly.type
_entity_poly.pdbx_seq_one_letter_code
_entity_poly.pdbx_strand_id
1 'polypeptide(L)'
;MSLGITQSPCRFDLKYNMHSATTTKTENDKTFKMGTATREATGSGDGKNIGVMAIGGQAYLAQYSENSTPSKPIVKVGNYEVSVNDVDPENATEIEMFALMSHLDKTGQSKNEGMSSFSKMRSYSQQAERNGFCNGIADTKEAWNSKRNWTEIIENARQTYSQSLIPEVYALTRKCDNLLDVMYKWIEGIK
;
A
#
# COMPACT_ATOMS: atom_id res chain seq x y z
N MET A 1 -6.12 18.67 -59.87
CA MET A 1 -5.33 17.86 -58.91
C MET A 1 -5.00 18.79 -57.74
N SER A 2 -5.91 18.97 -56.77
CA SER A 2 -6.03 18.22 -55.51
C SER A 2 -4.69 17.96 -54.81
N LEU A 3 -4.46 18.66 -53.70
CA LEU A 3 -4.08 18.10 -52.41
C LEU A 3 -4.37 19.16 -51.34
N GLY A 4 -5.42 18.91 -50.56
CA GLY A 4 -5.81 19.75 -49.43
C GLY A 4 -5.02 19.43 -48.18
N ILE A 5 -4.81 20.45 -47.34
CA ILE A 5 -4.52 20.26 -45.92
C ILE A 5 -5.37 21.28 -45.17
N THR A 6 -6.53 20.84 -44.69
CA THR A 6 -7.34 21.52 -43.69
C THR A 6 -6.65 21.41 -42.34
N GLN A 7 -6.21 22.54 -41.77
CA GLN A 7 -5.87 22.63 -40.35
C GLN A 7 -7.15 22.49 -39.53
N SER A 8 -7.33 21.36 -38.87
CA SER A 8 -8.29 21.20 -37.78
C SER A 8 -7.57 21.41 -36.45
N PRO A 9 -7.97 22.37 -35.60
CA PRO A 9 -7.48 22.41 -34.22
C PRO A 9 -8.17 21.29 -33.44
N CYS A 10 -7.41 20.28 -33.03
CA CYS A 10 -7.87 19.29 -32.06
C CYS A 10 -8.07 19.98 -30.71
N ARG A 11 -9.30 20.45 -30.44
CA ARG A 11 -9.77 20.69 -29.08
C ARG A 11 -10.03 19.33 -28.43
N PHE A 12 -9.09 18.88 -27.60
CA PHE A 12 -9.37 17.81 -26.65
C PHE A 12 -10.08 18.41 -25.44
N ASP A 13 -11.42 18.42 -25.47
CA ASP A 13 -12.22 18.57 -24.26
C ASP A 13 -12.06 17.30 -23.41
N LEU A 14 -11.07 17.28 -22.52
CA LEU A 14 -10.94 16.27 -21.48
C LEU A 14 -12.04 16.49 -20.44
N LYS A 15 -13.22 15.90 -20.68
CA LYS A 15 -14.22 15.68 -19.65
C LYS A 15 -13.67 14.64 -18.67
N TYR A 16 -13.17 15.09 -17.53
CA TYR A 16 -12.92 14.20 -16.39
C TYR A 16 -14.25 13.60 -15.94
N ASN A 17 -14.53 12.37 -16.35
CA ASN A 17 -15.55 11.55 -15.72
C ASN A 17 -15.07 11.27 -14.29
N MET A 18 -15.63 12.02 -13.34
CA MET A 18 -15.68 11.61 -11.94
C MET A 18 -16.41 10.27 -11.87
N HIS A 19 -15.66 9.16 -11.91
CA HIS A 19 -16.20 7.88 -11.52
C HIS A 19 -16.44 7.94 -10.01
N SER A 20 -17.69 8.17 -9.62
CA SER A 20 -18.16 7.85 -8.28
C SER A 20 -17.88 6.36 -8.05
N ALA A 21 -17.08 6.06 -7.03
CA ALA A 21 -16.84 4.70 -6.59
C ALA A 21 -18.17 4.13 -6.06
N THR A 22 -18.96 3.56 -6.97
CA THR A 22 -20.14 2.79 -6.62
C THR A 22 -19.63 1.53 -5.96
N THR A 23 -19.86 1.42 -4.65
CA THR A 23 -19.50 0.25 -3.86
C THR A 23 -20.33 -0.92 -4.36
N THR A 24 -19.79 -1.71 -5.28
CA THR A 24 -20.34 -3.03 -5.57
C THR A 24 -20.18 -3.87 -4.31
N LYS A 25 -21.30 -4.14 -3.63
CA LYS A 25 -21.38 -5.16 -2.58
C LYS A 25 -21.08 -6.49 -3.24
N THR A 26 -19.81 -6.90 -3.21
CA THR A 26 -19.43 -8.26 -3.55
C THR A 26 -19.97 -9.18 -2.46
N GLU A 27 -20.73 -10.18 -2.86
CA GLU A 27 -21.26 -11.23 -2.01
C GLU A 27 -20.15 -11.84 -1.15
N ASN A 28 -20.49 -12.10 0.11
CA ASN A 28 -19.61 -12.62 1.14
C ASN A 28 -19.05 -14.01 0.75
N ASP A 29 -17.87 -14.05 0.14
CA ASP A 29 -17.06 -15.27 0.19
C ASP A 29 -16.28 -15.26 1.52
N LYS A 30 -16.90 -15.87 2.53
CA LYS A 30 -16.31 -16.09 3.84
C LYS A 30 -15.12 -17.03 3.66
N THR A 31 -13.90 -16.54 3.85
CA THR A 31 -12.80 -17.17 4.64
C THR A 31 -11.43 -16.54 4.34
N PHE A 32 -11.29 -15.22 4.48
CA PHE A 32 -9.94 -14.66 4.64
C PHE A 32 -9.46 -14.95 6.07
N LYS A 33 -8.33 -15.66 6.20
CA LYS A 33 -7.58 -15.81 7.44
C LYS A 33 -6.83 -14.50 7.70
N MET A 34 -7.60 -13.47 8.05
CA MET A 34 -7.10 -12.12 8.30
C MET A 34 -5.96 -12.12 9.33
N GLY A 35 -5.11 -11.09 9.25
CA GLY A 35 -4.11 -10.86 10.28
C GLY A 35 -4.72 -10.44 11.62
N THR A 36 -3.90 -10.44 12.66
CA THR A 36 -4.34 -10.25 14.06
C THR A 36 -4.79 -8.83 14.37
N ALA A 37 -4.33 -7.84 13.61
CA ALA A 37 -4.74 -6.45 13.76
C ALA A 37 -6.03 -6.14 12.99
N THR A 38 -6.54 -7.09 12.20
CA THR A 38 -7.64 -6.89 11.26
C THR A 38 -8.95 -7.51 11.76
N ARG A 39 -10.06 -6.79 11.55
CA ARG A 39 -11.42 -7.25 11.84
C ARG A 39 -12.39 -6.77 10.75
N GLU A 40 -13.60 -7.33 10.72
CA GLU A 40 -14.67 -6.80 9.88
C GLU A 40 -15.07 -5.39 10.35
N ALA A 41 -15.29 -4.49 9.40
CA ALA A 41 -15.69 -3.12 9.68
C ALA A 41 -17.14 -3.08 10.18
N THR A 42 -17.39 -2.36 11.27
CA THR A 42 -18.75 -2.19 11.85
C THR A 42 -19.39 -0.85 11.50
N GLY A 43 -18.60 0.13 11.06
CA GLY A 43 -19.05 1.49 10.74
C GLY A 43 -18.61 1.95 9.34
N SER A 44 -18.93 3.21 9.02
CA SER A 44 -18.41 3.85 7.80
C SER A 44 -16.99 4.41 8.04
N GLY A 45 -16.31 4.78 6.96
CA GLY A 45 -15.08 5.56 7.09
C GLY A 45 -15.42 7.04 7.30
N ASP A 46 -14.45 7.83 7.77
CA ASP A 46 -14.55 9.29 7.91
C ASP A 46 -14.71 10.03 6.56
N GLY A 47 -14.72 9.29 5.44
CA GLY A 47 -14.84 9.81 4.08
C GLY A 47 -13.56 10.43 3.55
N LYS A 48 -12.49 10.52 4.35
CA LYS A 48 -11.22 11.14 3.97
C LYS A 48 -10.21 10.07 3.59
N ASN A 49 -9.92 10.02 2.30
CA ASN A 49 -8.89 9.13 1.77
C ASN A 49 -7.50 9.52 2.32
N ILE A 50 -6.79 8.54 2.88
CA ILE A 50 -5.40 8.65 3.35
C ILE A 50 -4.44 7.73 2.59
N GLY A 51 -4.93 6.85 1.72
CA GLY A 51 -4.11 5.93 0.95
C GLY A 51 -4.91 5.18 -0.11
N VAL A 52 -4.24 4.80 -1.20
CA VAL A 52 -4.84 4.03 -2.29
C VAL A 52 -3.93 2.86 -2.65
N MET A 53 -4.52 1.69 -2.82
CA MET A 53 -3.85 0.52 -3.37
C MET A 53 -4.74 -0.20 -4.38
N ALA A 54 -4.15 -1.01 -5.23
CA ALA A 54 -4.87 -1.95 -6.09
C ALA A 54 -4.50 -3.38 -5.71
N ILE A 55 -5.49 -4.25 -5.59
CA ILE A 55 -5.28 -5.70 -5.55
C ILE A 55 -6.06 -6.29 -6.73
N GLY A 56 -5.33 -6.90 -7.66
CA GLY A 56 -5.90 -7.34 -8.93
C GLY A 56 -6.48 -6.15 -9.70
N GLY A 57 -7.73 -6.29 -10.14
CA GLY A 57 -8.46 -5.22 -10.84
C GLY A 57 -9.22 -4.25 -9.93
N GLN A 58 -9.15 -4.41 -8.60
CA GLN A 58 -9.94 -3.61 -7.66
C GLN A 58 -9.07 -2.64 -6.87
N ALA A 59 -9.51 -1.38 -6.82
CA ALA A 59 -8.91 -0.35 -5.98
C ALA A 59 -9.50 -0.39 -4.56
N TYR A 60 -8.63 -0.25 -3.57
CA TYR A 60 -8.98 -0.14 -2.15
C TYR A 60 -8.47 1.19 -1.61
N LEU A 61 -9.32 1.86 -0.83
CA LEU A 61 -9.01 3.11 -0.17
C LEU A 61 -8.77 2.85 1.31
N ALA A 62 -7.74 3.48 1.87
CA ALA A 62 -7.56 3.62 3.30
C ALA A 62 -8.26 4.90 3.77
N GLN A 63 -9.07 4.79 4.81
CA GLN A 63 -9.75 5.90 5.50
C GLN A 63 -9.70 5.64 7.00
N TYR A 64 -9.78 6.67 7.84
CA TYR A 64 -9.97 6.39 9.26
C TYR A 64 -11.38 5.85 9.49
N SER A 65 -11.50 4.85 10.37
CA SER A 65 -12.82 4.40 10.86
C SER A 65 -13.47 5.50 11.69
N GLU A 66 -14.80 5.54 11.73
CA GLU A 66 -15.57 6.37 12.68
C GLU A 66 -15.17 6.13 14.15
N ASN A 67 -14.69 4.93 14.47
CA ASN A 67 -14.24 4.55 15.81
C ASN A 67 -12.76 4.87 16.07
N SER A 68 -12.05 5.44 15.09
CA SER A 68 -10.63 5.78 15.20
C SER A 68 -10.42 6.98 16.12
N THR A 69 -9.46 6.88 17.02
CA THR A 69 -9.01 8.01 17.85
C THR A 69 -7.52 8.28 17.64
N PRO A 70 -7.00 9.46 18.00
CA PRO A 70 -5.56 9.73 17.90
C PRO A 70 -4.67 8.75 18.68
N SER A 71 -5.14 8.24 19.82
CA SER A 71 -4.41 7.27 20.64
C SER A 71 -4.63 5.81 20.24
N LYS A 72 -5.73 5.53 19.52
CA LYS A 72 -6.07 4.22 18.96
C LYS A 72 -6.48 4.38 17.49
N PRO A 73 -5.53 4.64 16.59
CA PRO A 73 -5.81 4.78 15.17
C PRO A 73 -6.36 3.47 14.60
N ILE A 74 -7.51 3.56 13.94
CA ILE A 74 -8.15 2.46 13.23
C ILE A 74 -8.36 2.89 11.78
N VAL A 75 -7.79 2.13 10.85
CA VAL A 75 -7.88 2.40 9.42
C VAL A 75 -8.81 1.38 8.77
N LYS A 76 -9.85 1.86 8.10
CA LYS A 76 -10.75 1.07 7.28
C LYS A 76 -10.20 0.90 5.87
N VAL A 77 -10.18 -0.35 5.39
CA VAL A 77 -9.77 -0.76 4.04
C VAL A 77 -10.85 -1.68 3.46
N GLY A 78 -11.70 -1.15 2.58
CA GLY A 78 -12.86 -1.88 2.07
C GLY A 78 -13.84 -2.26 3.19
N ASN A 79 -14.08 -3.55 3.38
CA ASN A 79 -14.97 -4.09 4.42
C ASN A 79 -14.24 -4.41 5.74
N TYR A 80 -12.98 -4.02 5.88
CA TYR A 80 -12.14 -4.38 7.02
C TYR A 80 -11.62 -3.16 7.76
N GLU A 81 -11.38 -3.31 9.06
CA GLU A 81 -10.72 -2.34 9.91
C GLU A 81 -9.42 -2.95 10.44
N VAL A 82 -8.35 -2.16 10.40
CA VAL A 82 -7.03 -2.49 10.94
C VAL A 82 -6.74 -1.57 12.10
N SER A 83 -6.47 -2.13 13.28
CA SER A 83 -5.94 -1.36 14.39
C SER A 83 -4.45 -1.13 14.18
N VAL A 84 -4.06 0.11 13.89
CA VAL A 84 -2.70 0.42 13.44
C VAL A 84 -1.67 0.06 14.52
N ASN A 85 -1.97 0.32 15.79
CA ASN A 85 -1.10 0.01 16.93
C ASN A 85 -0.80 -1.49 17.09
N ASP A 86 -1.68 -2.36 16.57
CA ASP A 86 -1.54 -3.81 16.66
C ASP A 86 -0.79 -4.40 15.45
N VAL A 87 -0.41 -3.57 14.47
CA VAL A 87 0.33 -4.00 13.28
C VAL A 87 1.81 -4.17 13.63
N ASP A 88 2.28 -5.41 13.50
CA ASP A 88 3.68 -5.79 13.60
C ASP A 88 4.28 -5.99 12.19
N PRO A 89 5.16 -5.10 11.70
CA PRO A 89 5.81 -5.26 10.40
C PRO A 89 6.63 -6.55 10.25
N GLU A 90 7.02 -7.22 11.33
CA GLU A 90 7.71 -8.51 11.30
C GLU A 90 6.73 -9.69 11.11
N ASN A 91 5.42 -9.45 11.27
CA ASN A 91 4.39 -10.48 11.23
C ASN A 91 3.00 -9.94 10.78
N ALA A 92 2.97 -9.20 9.67
CA ALA A 92 1.77 -8.55 9.16
C ALA A 92 1.37 -9.05 7.76
N THR A 93 0.08 -8.96 7.47
CA THR A 93 -0.48 -9.11 6.11
C THR A 93 -0.25 -7.87 5.25
N GLU A 94 -0.48 -7.95 3.94
CA GLU A 94 -0.32 -6.80 3.05
C GLU A 94 -1.31 -5.68 3.39
N ILE A 95 -2.55 -6.03 3.76
CA ILE A 95 -3.58 -5.06 4.15
C ILE A 95 -3.22 -4.35 5.45
N GLU A 96 -2.66 -5.07 6.43
CA GLU A 96 -2.20 -4.48 7.69
C GLU A 96 -1.07 -3.47 7.44
N MET A 97 -0.11 -3.83 6.58
CA MET A 97 0.96 -2.91 6.19
C MET A 97 0.46 -1.74 5.35
N PHE A 98 -0.55 -1.93 4.50
CA PHE A 98 -1.16 -0.82 3.78
C PHE A 98 -1.80 0.20 4.71
N ALA A 99 -2.56 -0.28 5.70
CA ALA A 99 -3.17 0.55 6.72
C ALA A 99 -2.11 1.33 7.53
N LEU A 100 -1.08 0.62 8.03
CA LEU A 100 0.03 1.22 8.77
C LEU A 100 0.75 2.28 7.95
N MET A 101 1.20 1.95 6.75
CA MET A 101 1.97 2.87 5.91
C MET A 101 1.14 4.09 5.48
N SER A 102 -0.14 3.92 5.20
CA SER A 102 -1.05 5.04 4.90
C SER A 102 -1.23 5.96 6.11
N HIS A 103 -1.29 5.40 7.32
CA HIS A 103 -1.32 6.18 8.55
C HIS A 103 -0.03 6.98 8.75
N LEU A 104 1.14 6.34 8.62
CA LEU A 104 2.45 6.99 8.80
C LEU A 104 2.72 8.08 7.75
N ASP A 105 2.29 7.87 6.50
CA ASP A 105 2.28 8.88 5.45
C ASP A 105 1.40 10.07 5.83
N LYS A 106 0.23 9.81 6.43
CA LYS A 106 -0.73 10.85 6.81
C LYS A 106 -0.27 11.69 8.00
N THR A 107 0.40 11.08 8.97
CA THR A 107 0.94 11.76 10.17
C THR A 107 2.30 12.40 9.95
N GLY A 108 2.92 12.18 8.77
CA GLY A 108 4.24 12.71 8.43
C GLY A 108 5.39 11.98 9.14
N GLN A 109 5.13 10.77 9.67
CA GLN A 109 6.15 9.92 10.28
C GLN A 109 6.98 9.18 9.23
N SER A 110 6.46 9.03 8.01
CA SER A 110 7.23 8.55 6.86
C SER A 110 7.71 9.71 5.98
N LYS A 111 8.77 9.46 5.20
CA LYS A 111 9.26 10.40 4.17
C LYS A 111 8.73 10.00 2.79
N ASN A 112 7.44 10.28 2.53
CA ASN A 112 6.78 9.93 1.28
C ASN A 112 7.06 10.93 0.13
N GLU A 113 8.30 10.96 -0.36
CA GLU A 113 8.62 11.73 -1.57
C GLU A 113 8.04 11.05 -2.83
N GLY A 114 7.12 11.72 -3.52
CA GLY A 114 6.55 11.36 -4.82
C GLY A 114 5.52 10.22 -4.80
N MET A 115 5.92 9.06 -4.27
CA MET A 115 5.08 7.85 -4.16
C MET A 115 4.83 7.52 -2.68
N SER A 116 3.66 6.95 -2.37
CA SER A 116 3.31 6.48 -1.02
C SER A 116 4.34 5.48 -0.50
N SER A 117 4.53 5.44 0.82
CA SER A 117 5.49 4.49 1.42
C SER A 117 5.07 3.04 1.17
N PHE A 118 3.76 2.75 1.15
CA PHE A 118 3.25 1.43 0.82
C PHE A 118 3.60 1.01 -0.62
N SER A 119 3.41 1.89 -1.60
CA SER A 119 3.72 1.55 -3.00
C SER A 119 5.21 1.30 -3.22
N LYS A 120 6.09 2.01 -2.50
CA LYS A 120 7.54 1.73 -2.47
C LYS A 120 7.82 0.36 -1.85
N MET A 121 7.26 0.10 -0.67
CA MET A 121 7.38 -1.19 0.03
C MET A 121 6.98 -2.36 -0.88
N ARG A 122 5.82 -2.26 -1.54
CA ARG A 122 5.34 -3.32 -2.44
C ARG A 122 6.27 -3.51 -3.64
N SER A 123 6.77 -2.43 -4.24
CA SER A 123 7.70 -2.51 -5.37
C SER A 123 9.01 -3.22 -4.99
N TYR A 124 9.58 -2.91 -3.82
CA TYR A 124 10.80 -3.58 -3.34
C TYR A 124 10.53 -5.03 -2.94
N SER A 125 9.36 -5.31 -2.36
CA SER A 125 8.96 -6.69 -2.04
C SER A 125 8.82 -7.56 -3.29
N GLN A 126 8.36 -7.00 -4.41
CA GLN A 126 8.35 -7.71 -5.71
C GLN A 126 9.75 -8.04 -6.21
N GLN A 127 10.76 -7.22 -5.89
CA GLN A 127 12.15 -7.57 -6.20
C GLN A 127 12.62 -8.76 -5.38
N ALA A 128 12.32 -8.78 -4.08
CA ALA A 128 12.64 -9.92 -3.22
C ALA A 128 11.94 -11.22 -3.68
N GLU A 129 10.69 -11.13 -4.14
CA GLU A 129 9.97 -12.25 -4.76
C GLU A 129 10.66 -12.75 -6.04
N ARG A 130 11.11 -11.83 -6.91
CA ARG A 130 11.88 -12.20 -8.12
C ARG A 130 13.22 -12.85 -7.82
N ASN A 131 13.81 -12.55 -6.66
CA ASN A 131 15.02 -13.20 -6.17
C ASN A 131 14.74 -14.59 -5.55
N GLY A 132 13.47 -14.98 -5.40
CA GLY A 132 13.08 -16.22 -4.74
C GLY A 132 13.13 -16.16 -3.21
N PHE A 133 13.26 -14.98 -2.60
CA PHE A 133 13.33 -14.83 -1.14
C PHE A 133 11.98 -15.03 -0.46
N CYS A 134 10.90 -14.56 -1.11
CA CYS A 134 9.54 -14.71 -0.63
C CYS A 134 8.58 -15.02 -1.79
N ASN A 135 7.30 -15.27 -1.48
CA ASN A 135 6.27 -15.53 -2.47
C ASN A 135 4.92 -14.88 -2.10
N GLY A 136 4.05 -14.78 -3.10
CA GLY A 136 2.67 -14.32 -2.96
C GLY A 136 2.56 -12.79 -2.81
N ILE A 137 3.58 -12.01 -3.18
CA ILE A 137 3.49 -10.54 -3.20
C ILE A 137 2.63 -10.08 -4.38
N ALA A 138 2.74 -10.79 -5.51
CA ALA A 138 1.90 -10.57 -6.68
C ALA A 138 0.53 -11.27 -6.60
N ASP A 139 0.35 -12.23 -5.68
CA ASP A 139 -0.91 -12.98 -5.55
C ASP A 139 -1.96 -12.20 -4.75
N THR A 140 -3.05 -11.85 -5.43
CA THR A 140 -4.16 -11.11 -4.84
C THR A 140 -4.84 -11.82 -3.67
N LYS A 141 -4.80 -13.15 -3.64
CA LYS A 141 -5.41 -13.95 -2.57
C LYS A 141 -4.60 -13.88 -1.29
N GLU A 142 -3.30 -13.59 -1.39
CA GLU A 142 -2.39 -13.60 -0.26
C GLU A 142 -2.33 -12.27 0.50
N ALA A 143 -2.92 -11.21 -0.06
CA ALA A 143 -2.91 -9.89 0.54
C ALA A 143 -3.58 -9.84 1.93
N TRP A 144 -4.63 -10.64 2.13
CA TRP A 144 -5.35 -10.75 3.41
C TRP A 144 -4.89 -11.93 4.27
N ASN A 145 -4.26 -12.94 3.68
CA ASN A 145 -4.08 -14.25 4.31
C ASN A 145 -2.65 -14.51 4.80
N SER A 146 -1.66 -13.97 4.09
CA SER A 146 -0.26 -14.28 4.36
C SER A 146 0.40 -13.20 5.19
N LYS A 147 0.73 -13.56 6.42
CA LYS A 147 1.62 -12.79 7.27
C LYS A 147 3.07 -12.97 6.83
N ARG A 148 3.83 -11.88 6.86
CA ARG A 148 5.20 -11.84 6.38
C ARG A 148 6.05 -10.96 7.28
N ASN A 149 7.35 -11.26 7.29
CA ASN A 149 8.34 -10.36 7.82
C ASN A 149 8.72 -9.33 6.73
N TRP A 150 8.07 -8.16 6.78
CA TRP A 150 8.29 -7.12 5.78
C TRP A 150 9.67 -6.47 5.93
N THR A 151 10.24 -6.41 7.14
CA THR A 151 11.59 -5.84 7.33
C THR A 151 12.64 -6.71 6.65
N GLU A 152 12.57 -8.04 6.81
CA GLU A 152 13.46 -8.98 6.11
C GLU A 152 13.29 -8.94 4.58
N ILE A 153 12.05 -8.84 4.08
CA ILE A 153 11.78 -8.74 2.65
C ILE A 153 12.42 -7.48 2.06
N ILE A 154 12.26 -6.33 2.72
CA ILE A 154 12.85 -5.07 2.26
C ILE A 154 14.37 -5.10 2.41
N GLU A 155 14.90 -5.73 3.46
CA GLU A 155 16.34 -5.93 3.66
C GLU A 155 16.96 -6.79 2.53
N ASN A 156 16.27 -7.84 2.08
CA ASN A 156 16.71 -8.62 0.91
C ASN A 156 16.77 -7.77 -0.36
N ALA A 157 15.74 -6.96 -0.61
CA ALA A 157 15.71 -6.06 -1.76
C ALA A 157 16.84 -5.01 -1.67
N ARG A 158 17.05 -4.42 -0.48
CA ARG A 158 18.14 -3.49 -0.19
C ARG A 158 19.50 -4.09 -0.51
N GLN A 159 19.77 -5.31 -0.06
CA GLN A 159 21.03 -6.02 -0.34
C GLN A 159 21.23 -6.23 -1.84
N THR A 160 20.17 -6.61 -2.56
CA THR A 160 20.20 -6.78 -4.02
C THR A 160 20.56 -5.47 -4.72
N TYR A 161 19.91 -4.35 -4.35
CA TYR A 161 20.20 -3.06 -4.94
C TYR A 161 21.61 -2.56 -4.62
N SER A 162 22.12 -2.85 -3.43
CA SER A 162 23.47 -2.45 -3.02
C SER A 162 24.58 -3.12 -3.84
N GLN A 163 24.30 -4.25 -4.49
CA GLN A 163 25.23 -4.97 -5.35
C GLN A 163 25.20 -4.51 -6.82
N SER A 164 24.25 -3.65 -7.19
CA SER A 164 24.10 -3.19 -8.56
C SER A 164 25.19 -2.18 -8.95
N LEU A 165 25.81 -2.37 -10.11
CA LEU A 165 26.71 -1.41 -10.73
C LEU A 165 25.97 -0.25 -11.45
N ILE A 166 24.66 -0.37 -11.65
CA ILE A 166 23.82 0.68 -12.23
C ILE A 166 23.51 1.72 -11.12
N PRO A 167 23.98 2.97 -11.23
CA PRO A 167 23.85 3.97 -10.16
C PRO A 167 22.41 4.23 -9.70
N GLU A 168 21.47 4.25 -10.64
CA GLU A 168 20.05 4.49 -10.37
C GLU A 168 19.43 3.35 -9.54
N VAL A 169 19.84 2.11 -9.80
CA VAL A 169 19.42 0.95 -9.02
C VAL A 169 20.10 0.96 -7.65
N TYR A 170 21.39 1.27 -7.59
CA TYR A 170 22.11 1.41 -6.32
C TYR A 170 21.46 2.47 -5.41
N ALA A 171 21.00 3.59 -5.98
CA ALA A 171 20.32 4.65 -5.23
C ALA A 171 19.03 4.18 -4.54
N LEU A 172 18.41 3.07 -4.97
CA LEU A 172 17.26 2.46 -4.32
C LEU A 172 17.60 1.87 -2.94
N THR A 173 18.88 1.55 -2.68
CA THR A 173 19.37 1.12 -1.36
C THR A 173 18.97 2.13 -0.28
N ARG A 174 19.23 3.42 -0.53
CA ARG A 174 18.88 4.50 0.40
C ARG A 174 17.37 4.64 0.60
N LYS A 175 16.58 4.35 -0.43
CA LYS A 175 15.12 4.37 -0.32
C LYS A 175 14.60 3.18 0.52
N CYS A 176 15.26 2.02 0.44
CA CYS A 176 15.01 0.91 1.35
C CYS A 176 15.43 1.24 2.78
N ASP A 177 16.60 1.85 2.98
CA ASP A 177 17.08 2.30 4.31
C ASP A 177 16.05 3.21 5.01
N ASN A 178 15.51 4.19 4.28
CA ASN A 178 14.50 5.09 4.82
C ASN A 178 13.20 4.35 5.21
N LEU A 179 12.81 3.34 4.42
CA LEU A 179 11.60 2.55 4.71
C LEU A 179 11.81 1.65 5.93
N LEU A 180 12.98 1.02 6.02
CA LEU A 180 13.38 0.19 7.16
C LEU A 180 13.48 1.03 8.44
N ASP A 181 14.07 2.22 8.39
CA ASP A 181 14.12 3.15 9.52
C ASP A 181 12.72 3.48 10.05
N VAL A 182 11.75 3.71 9.15
CA VAL A 182 10.35 3.95 9.53
C VAL A 182 9.74 2.70 10.19
N MET A 183 9.97 1.51 9.63
CA MET A 183 9.46 0.25 10.20
C MET A 183 10.08 -0.06 11.56
N TYR A 184 11.39 0.08 11.71
CA TYR A 184 12.09 -0.20 12.98
C TYR A 184 11.69 0.79 14.07
N LYS A 185 11.58 2.09 13.76
CA LYS A 185 11.05 3.08 14.72
C LYS A 185 9.63 2.75 15.16
N TRP A 186 8.80 2.25 14.25
CA TRP A 186 7.46 1.79 14.61
C TRP A 186 7.52 0.60 15.56
N ILE A 187 8.32 -0.43 15.23
CA ILE A 187 8.52 -1.63 16.05
C ILE A 187 9.05 -1.28 17.45
N GLU A 188 10.00 -0.35 17.54
CA GLU A 188 10.54 0.13 18.81
C GLU A 188 9.51 0.92 19.64
N GLY A 189 8.56 1.60 18.99
CA GLY A 189 7.52 2.38 19.65
C GLY A 189 6.33 1.56 20.15
N ILE A 190 6.12 0.34 19.64
CA ILE A 190 5.05 -0.57 20.09
C ILE A 190 5.54 -1.58 21.16
N LYS A 191 6.85 -1.76 21.32
CA LYS A 191 7.48 -2.61 22.35
C LYS A 191 7.65 -1.85 23.66
#